data_AF-A0A3B6VUH0-F1
#
_entry.id   AF-A0A3B6VUH0-F1
#
_cell.length_a   1.000
_cell.length_b   1.000
_cell.length_c   1.000
_cell.angle_alpha   90.00
_cell.angle_beta   90.00
_cell.angle_gamma   90.00
#
_symmetry.space_group_name_H-M   'P 1'
#
loop_
_entity.id
_entity.type
_entity.pdbx_description
1 polymer ?
#
loop_
_entity_poly.entity_id
_entity_poly.type
_entity_poly.pdbx_seq_one_letter_code
_entity_poly.pdbx_strand_id
1 'polypeptide(L)' 'METDNKEYIHLEKDASEGKVLIDIKNINGEDIIYLLSEFIDFVSKKENIPASVFLIMIDKAIIKKRELENKRGNKE' A
#
# COMPACT_ATOMS: atom_id res chain seq x y z
N MET A 1 -31.76 -5.15 -14.47
CA MET A 1 -30.68 -4.34 -13.87
C MET A 1 -29.60 -5.33 -13.50
N GLU A 2 -28.54 -5.40 -14.30
CA GLU A 2 -27.35 -6.16 -13.93
C GLU A 2 -26.80 -5.51 -12.67
N THR A 3 -26.75 -6.27 -11.58
CA THR A 3 -25.99 -5.86 -10.40
C THR A 3 -24.54 -5.88 -10.83
N ASP A 4 -23.99 -4.69 -11.08
CA ASP A 4 -22.55 -4.50 -11.19
C ASP A 4 -21.92 -5.16 -9.97
N ASN A 5 -21.26 -6.31 -10.15
CA ASN A 5 -20.44 -6.97 -9.14
C ASN A 5 -19.18 -6.12 -8.93
N LYS A 6 -19.38 -4.92 -8.37
CA LYS A 6 -18.31 -4.00 -8.01
C LYS A 6 -17.79 -4.43 -6.65
N GLU A 7 -16.54 -4.88 -6.64
CA GLU A 7 -15.77 -5.11 -5.42
C GLU A 7 -15.09 -3.79 -5.03
N TYR A 8 -15.21 -3.42 -3.76
CA TYR A 8 -14.69 -2.16 -3.23
C TYR A 8 -13.62 -2.45 -2.20
N ILE A 9 -12.53 -1.69 -2.26
CA ILE A 9 -11.50 -1.70 -1.21
C ILE A 9 -11.72 -0.44 -0.37
N HIS A 10 -12.15 -0.66 0.88
CA HIS A 10 -12.41 0.41 1.82
C HIS A 10 -11.12 0.79 2.56
N LEU A 11 -10.69 2.04 2.41
CA LEU A 11 -9.51 2.59 3.07
C LEU A 11 -9.96 3.58 4.13
N GLU A 12 -9.86 3.19 5.41
CA GLU A 12 -10.11 4.11 6.52
C GLU A 12 -8.80 4.64 7.07
N LYS A 13 -8.73 5.96 7.21
CA LYS A 13 -7.64 6.64 7.91
C LYS A 13 -8.06 6.83 9.36
N ASP A 14 -7.45 6.06 10.25
CA ASP A 14 -7.59 6.31 11.67
C ASP A 14 -6.80 7.58 12.03
N ALA A 15 -7.53 8.65 12.35
CA ALA A 15 -6.95 9.94 12.69
C ALA A 15 -6.17 9.91 14.02
N SER A 16 -6.42 8.92 14.90
CA SER A 16 -5.75 8.75 16.19
C SER A 16 -4.47 7.93 16.09
N GLU A 17 -4.41 6.93 15.20
CA GLU A 17 -3.22 6.08 15.02
C GLU A 17 -2.33 6.49 13.84
N GLY A 18 -2.82 7.32 12.92
CA GLY A 18 -2.09 7.70 11.71
C GLY A 18 -1.84 6.53 10.75
N LYS A 19 -2.66 5.46 10.84
CA LYS A 19 -2.54 4.25 10.03
C LYS A 19 -3.75 4.09 9.10
N VAL A 20 -3.50 3.45 7.96
CA VAL A 20 -4.54 3.00 7.04
C VAL A 20 -4.88 1.56 7.40
N LEU A 21 -6.16 1.27 7.66
CA LEU A 21 -6.66 -0.08 7.94
C LEU A 21 -7.27 -0.68 6.67
N ILE A 22 -6.91 -1.92 6.35
CA ILE A 22 -7.44 -2.68 5.20
C ILE A 22 -8.04 -3.98 5.75
N ASP A 23 -9.36 -4.17 5.65
CA ASP A 23 -10.02 -5.43 5.99
C ASP A 23 -9.98 -6.36 4.78
N ILE A 24 -9.23 -7.46 4.90
CA ILE A 24 -8.91 -8.41 3.82
C ILE A 24 -9.84 -9.62 3.79
N LYS A 25 -10.93 -9.66 4.60
CA LYS A 25 -11.79 -10.85 4.70
C LYS A 25 -12.35 -11.39 3.38
N ASN A 26 -12.46 -10.54 2.35
CA ASN A 26 -12.99 -10.90 1.04
C ASN A 26 -12.06 -10.55 -0.14
N ILE A 27 -10.78 -10.24 0.11
CA ILE A 27 -9.87 -9.76 -0.94
C ILE A 27 -8.84 -10.86 -1.24
N ASN A 28 -8.78 -11.31 -2.48
CA ASN A 28 -7.78 -12.29 -2.91
C ASN A 28 -6.43 -11.59 -3.23
N GLY A 29 -5.36 -12.36 -3.41
CA GLY A 29 -4.03 -11.78 -3.67
C GLY A 29 -3.93 -10.96 -4.96
N GLU A 30 -4.71 -11.29 -5.98
CA GLU A 30 -4.74 -10.57 -7.27
C GLU A 30 -5.39 -9.19 -7.12
N ASP A 31 -6.48 -9.10 -6.36
CA ASP A 31 -7.18 -7.83 -6.09
C ASP A 31 -6.28 -6.83 -5.35
N ILE A 32 -5.44 -7.33 -4.43
CA ILE A 32 -4.44 -6.52 -3.71
C ILE A 32 -3.38 -6.00 -4.69
N ILE A 33 -2.88 -6.84 -5.59
CA ILE A 33 -1.89 -6.42 -6.59
C ILE A 33 -2.50 -5.39 -7.54
N TYR A 34 -3.76 -5.58 -7.95
CA TYR A 34 -4.47 -4.63 -8.80
C TYR A 34 -4.61 -3.27 -8.12
N LEU A 35 -5.08 -3.23 -6.86
CA LEU A 35 -5.16 -2.00 -6.08
C LEU A 35 -3.81 -1.28 -5.99
N LEU A 36 -2.75 -2.00 -5.63
CA LEU A 36 -1.43 -1.41 -5.48
C LEU A 36 -0.93 -0.86 -6.81
N SER A 37 -1.24 -1.53 -7.92
CA SER A 37 -0.87 -1.09 -9.27
C SER A 37 -1.57 0.22 -9.64
N GLU A 38 -2.89 0.31 -9.42
CA GLU A 38 -3.65 1.55 -9.65
C GLU A 38 -3.17 2.70 -8.76
N PHE A 39 -2.85 2.41 -7.49
CA PHE A 39 -2.32 3.41 -6.57
C PHE A 39 -0.93 3.91 -7.00
N ILE A 40 -0.03 3.01 -7.41
CA ILE A 40 1.29 3.35 -7.93
C ILE A 40 1.16 4.23 -9.17
N ASP A 41 0.30 3.86 -10.12
CA ASP A 41 0.07 4.65 -11.34
C ASP A 41 -0.47 6.05 -11.03
N PHE A 42 -1.43 6.16 -10.11
CA PHE A 42 -1.95 7.43 -9.63
C PHE A 42 -0.86 8.34 -9.06
N VAL A 43 -0.04 7.83 -8.13
CA VAL A 43 1.04 8.61 -7.50
C VAL A 43 2.10 8.99 -8.54
N SER A 44 2.49 8.05 -9.39
CA SER A 44 3.46 8.28 -10.47
C SER A 44 3.04 9.41 -11.41
N LYS A 45 1.77 9.44 -11.82
CA LYS A 45 1.23 10.53 -12.63
C LYS A 45 1.20 11.85 -11.88
N LYS A 46 0.76 11.84 -10.62
CA LYS A 46 0.64 13.04 -9.78
C LYS A 46 1.99 13.71 -9.51
N GLU A 47 3.00 12.92 -9.19
CA GLU A 47 4.34 13.40 -8.84
C GLU A 47 5.26 13.52 -10.06
N ASN A 48 4.78 13.12 -11.25
CA ASN A 48 5.56 13.05 -12.49
C ASN A 48 6.83 12.20 -12.35
N ILE A 49 6.70 11.03 -11.72
CA ILE A 49 7.78 10.06 -11.48
C ILE A 49 7.42 8.75 -12.16
N PRO A 50 8.30 8.14 -12.97
CA PRO A 50 8.05 6.82 -13.57
C PRO A 50 7.72 5.76 -12.51
N ALA A 51 6.72 4.92 -12.76
CA ALA A 51 6.28 3.86 -11.84
C ALA A 51 7.42 2.95 -11.41
N SER A 52 8.34 2.62 -12.32
CA SER A 52 9.54 1.84 -12.02
C SER A 52 10.46 2.52 -11.00
N VAL A 53 10.61 3.84 -11.09
CA VAL A 53 11.42 4.62 -10.13
C VAL A 53 10.72 4.70 -8.77
N PHE A 54 9.40 4.90 -8.76
CA PHE A 54 8.63 4.93 -7.53
C PHE A 54 8.66 3.58 -6.78
N LEU A 55 8.56 2.46 -7.51
CA LEU A 55 8.73 1.12 -6.95
C LEU A 55 10.10 0.93 -6.28
N ILE A 56 11.19 1.39 -6.91
CA ILE A 56 12.54 1.35 -6.31
C ILE A 56 12.61 2.18 -5.02
N MET A 57 11.93 3.33 -4.97
CA MET A 57 11.86 4.15 -3.75
C MET A 57 11.12 3.43 -2.62
N ILE A 58 10.00 2.77 -2.93
CA ILE A 58 9.24 1.97 -1.97
C ILE A 58 10.11 0.82 -1.43
N ASP A 59 10.80 0.07 -2.29
CA ASP A 59 11.68 -1.03 -1.90
C ASP A 59 12.77 -0.56 -0.91
N LYS A 60 13.46 0.54 -1.24
CA LYS A 60 14.45 1.16 -0.34
C LYS A 60 13.85 1.57 1.00
N ALA A 61 12.63 2.12 1.01
CA ALA A 61 11.94 2.51 2.23
C ALA A 61 11.58 1.30 3.10
N ILE A 62 11.13 0.20 2.49
CA ILE A 62 10.83 -1.06 3.17
C ILE A 62 12.09 -1.64 3.81
N ILE A 63 13.21 -1.70 3.08
CA ILE A 63 14.50 -2.17 3.60
C ILE A 63 14.91 -1.32 4.81
N LYS A 64 14.90 0.01 4.67
CA LYS A 64 15.26 0.92 5.76
C LYS A 64 14.35 0.77 6.99
N LYS A 65 13.06 0.55 6.78
CA LYS A 65 12.10 0.27 7.87
C LYS A 65 12.51 -1.00 8.62
N ARG A 66 12.77 -2.10 7.92
CA ARG A 66 13.22 -3.37 8.52
C ARG A 66 14.52 -3.21 9.31
N GLU A 67 15.49 -2.48 8.78
CA GLU A 67 16.75 -2.19 9.49
C GLU A 67 16.52 -1.44 10.81
N LEU A 68 15.62 -0.45 10.81
CA LEU A 68 15.30 0.33 12.00
C LEU A 68 14.55 -0.50 13.05
N GLU A 69 13.66 -1.39 12.63
CA GLU A 69 12.94 -2.33 13.50
C GLU A 69 13.93 -3.33 14.15
N ASN A 70 14.84 -3.91 13.37
CA ASN A 70 15.87 -4.82 13.88
C ASN A 70 16.83 -4.15 14.86
N LYS A 71 17.19 -2.88 14.63
CA LYS A 71 18.01 -2.09 15.57
C LYS A 71 17.29 -1.77 16.88
N ARG A 72 15.95 -1.72 16.88
CA ARG A 72 15.15 -1.52 18.10
C ARG A 72 15.01 -2.82 18.90
N GLY A 73 14.83 -3.97 18.22
CA GLY A 73 14.77 -5.28 18.86
C GLY A 73 16.09 -5.73 19.52
N ASN A 74 17.23 -5.25 19.04
CA ASN A 74 18.55 -5.54 19.64
C ASN A 74 18.91 -4.65 20.85
N LYS A 75 17.99 -3.80 21.32
CA LYS A 75 18.18 -2.93 22.51
C LYS A 75 17.36 -3.36 23.72
N GLU A 76 16.65 -4.48 23.62
CA GLU A 76 16.06 -5.23 24.74
C GLU A 76 16.95 -6.43 25.06
#